data_AF-A0A8G1EGP9-F1
#
_entry.id   AF-A0A8G1EGP9-F1
#
_cell.length_a   1.000
_cell.length_b   1.000
_cell.length_c   1.000
_cell.angle_alpha   90.00
_cell.angle_beta   90.00
_cell.angle_gamma   90.00
#
_symmetry.space_group_name_H-M   'P 1'
#
loop_
_entity.id
_entity.type
_entity.pdbx_description
1 polymer ?
#
loop_
_entity_poly.entity_id
_entity_poly.type
_entity_poly.pdbx_seq_one_letter_code
_entity_poly.pdbx_strand_id
1 'polypeptide(L)'
;MKKEYVALLLVSCFLAVSVGLILVGQDIRSSHQIRTGKTDTLSDETWYDVVEKIQEREEVVCTYGTLPDLTDETHRRAWISRLQAYTTVQKKEMMPYLYPDGPILSLGYDVQGYVKVMVRENYTASENETGVWYRILKLYGEKRGIKDIPVKIVVTSDRTPEINIPVTLQTP
;
A
#
# COMPACT_ATOMS: atom_id res chain seq x y z
N MET A 1 -62.14 15.26 13.86
CA MET A 1 -61.63 14.64 12.62
C MET A 1 -60.35 15.35 12.21
N LYS A 2 -59.31 14.61 11.77
CA LYS A 2 -57.95 15.02 11.34
C LYS A 2 -56.77 14.48 12.18
N LYS A 3 -56.83 13.22 12.64
CA LYS A 3 -55.63 12.49 13.12
C LYS A 3 -55.37 11.15 12.44
N GLU A 4 -56.18 10.77 11.44
CA GLU A 4 -56.06 9.47 10.77
C GLU A 4 -55.42 9.53 9.37
N TYR A 5 -55.14 10.74 8.85
CA TYR A 5 -54.55 10.90 7.52
C TYR A 5 -53.01 10.88 7.49
N VAL A 6 -52.35 11.09 8.64
CA VAL A 6 -50.88 11.14 8.70
C VAL A 6 -50.28 9.73 8.67
N ALA A 7 -50.98 8.74 9.23
CA ALA A 7 -50.52 7.34 9.22
C ALA A 7 -50.62 6.69 7.83
N LEU A 8 -51.57 7.11 6.99
CA LEU A 8 -51.74 6.58 5.63
C LEU A 8 -50.72 7.15 4.62
N LEU A 9 -50.18 8.35 4.84
CA LEU A 9 -49.16 8.94 3.98
C LEU A 9 -47.75 8.33 4.17
N LEU A 10 -47.48 7.71 5.32
CA LEU A 10 -46.17 7.12 5.61
C LEU A 10 -46.02 5.69 5.07
N VAL A 11 -47.13 4.98 4.82
CA VAL A 11 -47.11 3.61 4.30
C VAL A 11 -46.99 3.56 2.76
N SER A 12 -47.38 4.62 2.04
CA SER A 12 -47.24 4.66 0.57
C SER A 12 -45.83 5.00 0.09
N CYS A 13 -44.94 5.47 0.98
CA CYS A 13 -43.58 5.84 0.59
C CYS A 13 -42.63 4.63 0.50
N PHE A 14 -43.06 3.45 0.95
CA PHE A 14 -42.24 2.23 0.98
C PHE A 14 -42.41 1.29 -0.22
N LEU A 15 -43.27 1.59 -1.20
CA LEU A 15 -43.53 0.69 -2.35
C LEU A 15 -43.18 1.28 -3.73
N ALA A 16 -42.43 2.38 -3.80
CA ALA A 16 -42.11 3.05 -5.07
C ALA A 16 -40.60 3.28 -5.33
N VAL A 17 -39.72 2.44 -4.78
CA VAL A 17 -38.27 2.45 -5.16
C VAL A 17 -37.75 1.04 -5.52
N SER A 18 -38.63 0.05 -5.65
CA SER A 18 -38.28 -1.21 -6.29
C SER A 18 -38.77 -1.18 -7.73
N VAL A 19 -37.82 -1.22 -8.66
CA VAL A 19 -37.91 -1.38 -10.13
C VAL A 19 -37.29 -0.17 -10.83
N GLY A 20 -35.97 -0.23 -10.97
CA GLY A 20 -35.15 0.73 -11.68
C GLY A 20 -33.84 0.08 -12.11
N LEU A 21 -33.97 -0.90 -13.01
CA LEU A 21 -33.03 -1.29 -14.06
C LEU A 21 -31.52 -1.35 -13.73
N ILE A 22 -31.06 -2.59 -13.63
CA ILE A 22 -29.70 -3.06 -13.92
C ILE A 22 -29.26 -2.52 -15.30
N LEU A 23 -28.21 -1.71 -15.34
CA LEU A 23 -27.28 -1.68 -16.46
C LEU A 23 -25.84 -1.58 -15.94
N VAL A 24 -25.10 -2.62 -16.29
CA VAL A 24 -23.66 -2.82 -16.09
C VAL A 24 -22.88 -1.67 -16.72
N GLY A 25 -21.91 -1.12 -15.98
CA GLY A 25 -21.05 -0.04 -16.47
C GLY A 25 -19.84 0.17 -15.56
N GLN A 26 -19.03 -0.89 -15.41
CA GLN A 26 -17.61 -0.87 -15.05
C GLN A 26 -17.15 0.17 -14.03
N ASP A 27 -17.22 -0.16 -12.73
CA ASP A 27 -16.23 0.34 -11.77
C ASP A 27 -15.22 -0.78 -11.49
N ILE A 28 -14.27 -0.93 -12.41
CA ILE A 28 -12.97 -1.49 -12.09
C ILE A 28 -11.99 -0.33 -12.22
N ARG A 29 -12.07 0.63 -11.28
CA ARG A 29 -10.92 1.50 -11.02
C ARG A 29 -9.85 0.63 -10.38
N SER A 30 -9.05 0.06 -11.29
CA SER A 30 -7.88 -0.75 -11.08
C SER A 30 -6.94 -0.09 -10.06
N SER A 31 -7.12 -0.40 -8.78
CA SER A 31 -6.01 -0.40 -7.86
C SER A 31 -5.14 -1.57 -8.33
N HIS A 32 -4.12 -1.27 -9.14
CA HIS A 32 -2.98 -2.17 -9.28
C HIS A 32 -2.36 -2.29 -7.89
N GLN A 33 -2.92 -3.21 -7.10
CA GLN A 33 -2.20 -3.91 -6.06
C GLN A 33 -0.97 -4.46 -6.78
N ILE A 34 0.19 -3.85 -6.54
CA ILE A 34 1.44 -4.54 -6.83
C ILE A 34 1.29 -5.90 -6.22
N ARG A 35 1.42 -6.92 -7.08
CA ARG A 35 1.27 -8.33 -6.76
C ARG A 35 1.93 -8.59 -5.42
N THR A 36 1.13 -8.65 -4.36
CA THR A 36 1.46 -9.19 -3.06
C THR A 36 1.58 -10.70 -3.24
N GLY A 37 2.54 -11.14 -4.06
CA GLY A 37 2.87 -12.54 -4.19
C GLY A 37 3.54 -12.92 -2.89
N LYS A 38 2.80 -13.59 -2.00
CA LYS A 38 3.28 -14.39 -0.87
C LYS A 38 4.68 -13.98 -0.39
N THR A 39 4.80 -12.82 0.25
CA THR A 39 6.03 -12.47 0.98
C THR A 39 6.21 -13.34 2.22
N ASP A 40 5.15 -14.04 2.64
CA ASP A 40 5.08 -14.80 3.88
C ASP A 40 5.86 -16.13 3.85
N THR A 41 6.47 -16.49 2.71
CA THR A 41 7.14 -17.79 2.52
C THR A 41 8.41 -17.70 1.66
N LEU A 42 9.20 -16.63 1.78
CA LEU A 42 10.55 -16.61 1.18
C LEU A 42 11.56 -17.22 2.15
N SER A 43 12.08 -18.39 1.79
CA SER A 43 13.25 -19.00 2.47
C SER A 43 14.45 -18.08 2.38
N ASP A 44 15.43 -18.25 3.27
CA ASP A 44 16.68 -17.47 3.22
C ASP A 44 17.37 -17.53 1.86
N GLU A 45 17.48 -18.72 1.26
CA GLU A 45 18.09 -18.89 -0.08
C GLU A 45 17.41 -18.03 -1.15
N THR A 46 16.08 -17.95 -1.12
CA THR A 46 15.32 -17.18 -2.11
C THR A 46 15.24 -15.69 -1.79
N TRP A 47 15.43 -15.30 -0.53
CA TRP A 47 15.35 -13.90 -0.12
C TRP A 47 16.51 -13.07 -0.69
N TYR A 48 17.74 -13.57 -0.62
CA TYR A 48 18.92 -12.86 -1.14
C TYR A 48 18.79 -12.58 -2.65
N ASP A 49 18.41 -13.58 -3.45
CA ASP A 49 18.20 -13.44 -4.89
C ASP A 49 17.11 -12.40 -5.23
N VAL A 50 16.05 -12.34 -4.43
CA VAL A 50 14.96 -11.36 -4.63
C VAL A 50 15.44 -9.96 -4.27
N VAL A 51 16.19 -9.81 -3.17
CA VAL A 51 16.76 -8.54 -2.75
C VAL A 51 17.74 -7.99 -3.78
N GLU A 52 18.62 -8.83 -4.31
CA GLU A 52 19.58 -8.46 -5.35
C GLU A 52 18.84 -7.95 -6.59
N LYS A 53 17.86 -8.70 -7.11
CA LYS A 53 17.04 -8.27 -8.26
C LYS A 53 16.29 -6.97 -8.03
N ILE A 54 15.86 -6.70 -6.81
CA ILE A 54 15.21 -5.44 -6.44
C ILE A 54 16.23 -4.29 -6.50
N GLN A 55 17.42 -4.48 -5.93
CA GLN A 55 18.47 -3.48 -5.93
C GLN A 55 18.96 -3.12 -7.34
N GLU A 56 18.99 -4.09 -8.26
CA GLU A 56 19.36 -3.86 -9.66
C GLU A 56 18.32 -3.04 -10.43
N ARG A 57 17.05 -3.07 -10.02
CA ARG A 57 15.92 -2.52 -10.79
C ARG A 57 15.35 -1.24 -10.22
N GLU A 58 15.44 -1.04 -8.91
CA GLU A 58 14.83 0.10 -8.25
C GLU A 58 15.73 1.33 -8.33
N GLU A 59 15.19 2.39 -8.89
CA GLU A 59 15.78 3.71 -8.78
C GLU A 59 15.40 4.32 -7.43
N VAL A 60 16.34 4.26 -6.48
CA VAL A 60 16.17 4.80 -5.14
C VAL A 60 16.52 6.28 -5.13
N VAL A 61 15.56 7.13 -4.77
CA VAL A 61 15.76 8.57 -4.59
C VAL A 61 16.53 8.83 -3.30
N CYS A 62 16.04 8.25 -2.20
CA CYS A 62 16.63 8.40 -0.89
C CYS A 62 16.12 7.33 0.08
N THR A 63 16.88 7.14 1.15
CA THR A 63 16.52 6.31 2.30
C THR A 63 16.58 7.13 3.59
N TYR A 64 15.73 6.76 4.54
CA TYR A 64 15.70 7.33 5.89
C TYR A 64 15.58 6.24 6.93
N GLY A 65 15.93 6.58 8.18
CA GLY A 65 15.87 5.66 9.31
C GLY A 65 16.91 4.55 9.24
N THR A 66 16.75 3.55 10.10
CA THR A 66 17.71 2.46 10.25
C THR A 66 17.02 1.13 9.98
N LEU A 67 17.54 0.37 8.99
CA LEU A 67 17.06 -0.98 8.74
C LEU A 67 17.54 -1.90 9.89
N PRO A 68 16.66 -2.69 10.53
CA PRO A 68 17.10 -3.68 11.50
C PRO A 68 17.89 -4.81 10.82
N ASP A 69 18.56 -5.64 11.62
CA ASP A 69 19.16 -6.88 11.12
C ASP A 69 18.04 -7.89 10.77
N LEU A 70 18.00 -8.30 9.50
CA LEU A 70 16.97 -9.18 8.92
C LEU A 70 17.58 -10.48 8.35
N THR A 71 18.78 -10.85 8.81
CA THR A 71 19.48 -12.06 8.37
C THR A 71 18.75 -13.35 8.75
N ASP A 72 18.03 -13.39 9.88
CA ASP A 72 17.17 -14.50 10.28
C ASP A 72 15.77 -14.40 9.65
N GLU A 73 15.35 -15.48 8.97
CA GLU A 73 14.00 -15.60 8.39
C GLU A 73 12.88 -15.32 9.39
N THR A 74 13.00 -15.77 10.64
CA THR A 74 11.94 -15.58 11.64
C THR A 74 11.79 -14.11 12.02
N HIS A 75 12.89 -13.46 12.35
CA HIS A 75 12.92 -12.01 12.57
C HIS A 75 12.44 -11.23 11.34
N ARG A 76 12.87 -11.63 10.14
CA ARG A 76 12.46 -11.01 8.88
C ARG A 76 10.96 -11.08 8.66
N ARG A 77 10.34 -12.27 8.79
CA ARG A 77 8.88 -12.42 8.67
C ARG A 77 8.13 -11.58 9.69
N ALA A 78 8.57 -11.61 10.95
CA ALA A 78 7.96 -10.80 12.01
C ALA A 78 8.05 -9.29 11.69
N TRP A 79 9.19 -8.84 11.16
CA TRP A 79 9.39 -7.46 10.74
C TRP A 79 8.46 -7.06 9.58
N ILE A 80 8.41 -7.86 8.52
CA ILE A 80 7.53 -7.62 7.36
C ILE A 80 6.06 -7.56 7.78
N SER A 81 5.62 -8.45 8.67
CA SER A 81 4.25 -8.42 9.22
C SER A 81 3.96 -7.11 9.98
N ARG A 82 4.93 -6.62 10.76
CA ARG A 82 4.80 -5.31 11.44
C ARG A 82 4.68 -4.16 10.44
N LEU A 83 5.46 -4.16 9.36
CA LEU A 83 5.38 -3.14 8.31
C LEU A 83 4.05 -3.19 7.54
N GLN A 84 3.54 -4.38 7.27
CA GLN A 84 2.23 -4.56 6.64
C GLN A 84 1.12 -3.95 7.49
N ALA A 85 1.08 -4.28 8.79
CA ALA A 85 0.11 -3.71 9.71
C ALA A 85 0.26 -2.19 9.82
N TYR A 86 1.50 -1.70 9.90
CA TYR A 86 1.80 -0.27 9.97
C TYR A 86 1.30 0.49 8.72
N THR A 87 1.71 0.07 7.53
CA THR A 87 1.41 0.75 6.25
C THR A 87 -0.09 0.73 5.92
N THR A 88 -0.80 -0.34 6.30
CA THR A 88 -2.25 -0.44 6.13
C THR A 88 -2.99 0.68 6.85
N VAL A 89 -2.59 1.00 8.08
CA VAL A 89 -3.21 2.08 8.87
C VAL A 89 -2.71 3.45 8.42
N GLN A 90 -1.43 3.54 8.05
CA GLN A 90 -0.77 4.82 7.77
C GLN A 90 -1.21 5.47 6.46
N LYS A 91 -1.80 4.72 5.52
CA LYS A 91 -2.35 5.26 4.27
C LYS A 91 -3.29 6.45 4.50
N LYS A 92 -4.09 6.43 5.56
CA LYS A 92 -5.02 7.52 5.89
C LYS A 92 -4.29 8.82 6.23
N GLU A 93 -3.21 8.74 7.00
CA GLU A 93 -2.43 9.90 7.44
C GLU A 93 -1.57 10.48 6.31
N MET A 94 -1.21 9.65 5.33
CA MET A 94 -0.47 10.07 4.13
C MET A 94 -1.39 10.58 3.01
N MET A 95 -2.72 10.48 3.16
CA MET A 95 -3.70 10.79 2.12
C MET A 95 -3.48 12.16 1.43
N PRO A 96 -3.14 13.27 2.13
CA PRO A 96 -2.88 14.55 1.48
C PRO A 96 -1.69 14.56 0.51
N TYR A 97 -0.80 13.58 0.62
CA TYR A 97 0.39 13.44 -0.22
C TYR A 97 0.23 12.35 -1.30
N LEU A 98 -0.84 11.56 -1.22
CA LEU A 98 -1.15 10.52 -2.20
C LEU A 98 -1.80 11.12 -3.45
N TYR A 99 -1.56 10.51 -4.61
CA TYR A 99 -2.23 10.84 -5.85
C TYR A 99 -3.76 10.70 -5.71
N PRO A 100 -4.58 11.63 -6.24
CA PRO A 100 -4.20 12.73 -7.14
C PRO A 100 -3.74 14.03 -6.45
N ASP A 101 -3.95 14.18 -5.15
CA ASP A 101 -3.72 15.45 -4.45
C ASP A 101 -2.24 15.71 -4.16
N GLY A 102 -1.43 14.65 -4.15
CA GLY A 102 0.02 14.73 -4.01
C GLY A 102 0.79 13.78 -4.94
N PRO A 103 2.13 13.81 -4.87
CA PRO A 103 3.00 13.13 -5.82
C PRO A 103 3.24 11.64 -5.51
N ILE A 104 2.82 11.15 -4.33
CA ILE A 104 3.02 9.75 -3.94
C ILE A 104 1.99 8.87 -4.63
N LEU A 105 2.46 7.98 -5.51
CA LEU A 105 1.62 7.01 -6.22
C LEU A 105 1.18 5.86 -5.30
N SER A 106 2.06 5.41 -4.42
CA SER A 106 1.72 4.36 -3.46
C SER A 106 2.56 4.41 -2.19
N LEU A 107 1.95 3.89 -1.12
CA LEU A 107 2.58 3.64 0.17
C LEU A 107 2.41 2.16 0.50
N GLY A 108 3.53 1.47 0.71
CA GLY A 108 3.57 0.05 1.06
C GLY A 108 4.86 -0.30 1.80
N TYR A 109 5.25 -1.56 1.68
CA TYR A 109 6.51 -2.08 2.21
C TYR A 109 7.14 -3.01 1.18
N ASP A 110 8.43 -3.28 1.31
CA ASP A 110 9.13 -4.24 0.46
C ASP A 110 9.76 -5.39 1.26
N VAL A 111 10.22 -6.40 0.54
CA VAL A 111 10.89 -7.57 1.14
C VAL A 111 12.26 -7.26 1.73
N GLN A 112 12.85 -6.10 1.42
CA GLN A 112 14.08 -5.62 2.05
C GLN A 112 13.81 -5.07 3.45
N GLY A 113 12.54 -4.85 3.82
CA GLY A 113 12.15 -4.38 5.14
C GLY A 113 12.04 -2.87 5.25
N TYR A 114 11.86 -2.16 4.14
CA TYR A 114 11.57 -0.72 4.14
C TYR A 114 10.07 -0.47 4.03
N VAL A 115 9.59 0.60 4.65
CA VAL A 115 8.37 1.28 4.17
C VAL A 115 8.71 1.91 2.82
N LYS A 116 8.00 1.51 1.78
CA LYS A 116 8.24 1.93 0.41
C LYS A 116 7.25 3.00 -0.01
N VAL A 117 7.78 4.14 -0.42
CA VAL A 117 7.04 5.27 -1.00
C VAL A 117 7.38 5.33 -2.48
N MET A 118 6.39 5.20 -3.35
CA MET A 118 6.58 5.28 -4.80
C MET A 118 6.15 6.63 -5.33
N VAL A 119 7.03 7.27 -6.10
CA VAL A 119 6.74 8.52 -6.83
C VAL A 119 6.92 8.30 -8.34
N ARG A 120 6.33 9.18 -9.16
CA ARG A 120 6.40 9.07 -10.62
C ARG A 120 7.82 9.33 -11.15
N GLU A 121 8.20 8.71 -12.27
CA GLU A 121 9.49 8.90 -12.99
C GLU A 121 9.95 10.34 -13.13
N ASN A 122 9.03 11.24 -13.43
CA ASN A 122 9.35 12.65 -13.66
C ASN A 122 9.20 13.54 -12.42
N TYR A 123 9.00 12.95 -11.24
CA TYR A 123 8.89 13.69 -9.99
C TYR A 123 10.26 13.79 -9.31
N THR A 124 10.85 14.97 -9.36
CA THR A 124 12.05 15.30 -8.59
C THR A 124 11.65 15.71 -7.18
N ALA A 125 11.67 14.75 -6.26
CA ALA A 125 11.38 15.01 -4.86
C ALA A 125 12.48 15.90 -4.25
N SER A 126 12.14 17.07 -3.71
CA SER A 126 13.11 17.85 -2.95
C SER A 126 13.39 17.20 -1.60
N GLU A 127 14.60 17.38 -1.06
CA GLU A 127 14.98 16.85 0.26
C GLU A 127 14.03 17.32 1.38
N ASN A 128 13.48 18.53 1.25
CA ASN A 128 12.51 19.05 2.19
C ASN A 128 11.17 18.26 2.13
N GLU A 129 10.67 17.96 0.93
CA GLU A 129 9.43 17.19 0.75
C GLU A 129 9.58 15.76 1.28
N THR A 130 10.63 15.07 0.87
CA THR A 130 10.91 13.69 1.32
C THR A 130 11.14 13.64 2.82
N GLY A 131 11.77 14.67 3.39
CA GLY A 131 11.94 14.86 4.83
C GLY A 131 10.61 15.08 5.57
N VAL A 132 9.64 15.80 4.99
CA VAL A 132 8.29 15.94 5.57
C VAL A 132 7.60 14.58 5.64
N TRP A 133 7.61 13.81 4.56
CA TRP A 133 6.99 12.48 4.53
C TRP A 133 7.62 11.54 5.55
N TYR A 134 8.95 11.52 5.61
CA TYR A 134 9.67 10.72 6.60
C TYR A 134 9.30 11.11 8.04
N ARG A 135 9.22 12.41 8.37
CA ARG A 135 8.82 12.84 9.73
C ARG A 135 7.42 12.36 10.11
N ILE A 136 6.47 12.38 9.17
CA ILE A 136 5.12 11.87 9.41
C ILE A 136 5.18 10.36 9.67
N LEU A 137 5.86 9.60 8.80
CA LEU A 137 5.99 8.16 8.94
C LEU A 137 6.72 7.78 10.25
N LYS A 138 7.79 8.49 10.60
CA LYS A 138 8.52 8.29 11.86
C LYS A 138 7.63 8.52 13.07
N LEU A 139 6.92 9.64 13.14
CA LEU A 139 6.03 9.96 14.25
C LEU A 139 5.00 8.85 14.50
N TYR A 140 4.40 8.32 13.44
CA TYR A 140 3.40 7.27 13.55
C TYR A 140 3.99 5.87 13.76
N GLY A 141 5.22 5.63 13.31
CA GLY A 141 6.00 4.44 13.64
C GLY A 141 6.32 4.39 15.13
N GLU A 142 6.79 5.51 15.69
CA GLU A 142 7.13 5.62 17.11
C GLU A 142 5.92 5.40 18.02
N LYS A 143 4.76 5.95 17.66
CA LYS A 143 3.47 5.68 18.35
C LYS A 143 3.08 4.20 18.36
N ARG A 144 3.67 3.38 17.48
CA ARG A 144 3.45 1.93 17.35
C ARG A 144 4.66 1.10 17.77
N GLY A 145 5.62 1.70 18.47
CA GLY A 145 6.81 1.02 18.97
C GLY A 145 7.82 0.64 17.87
N ILE A 146 7.77 1.29 16.72
CA ILE A 146 8.80 1.19 15.67
C ILE A 146 9.65 2.46 15.75
N LYS A 147 10.79 2.37 16.44
CA LYS A 147 11.75 3.48 16.49
C LYS A 147 12.51 3.56 15.18
N ASP A 148 12.71 4.80 14.72
CA ASP A 148 13.54 5.11 13.55
C ASP A 148 13.21 4.28 12.30
N ILE A 149 11.90 4.20 11.99
CA ILE A 149 11.37 3.34 10.92
C ILE A 149 12.13 3.54 9.59
N PRO A 150 12.63 2.46 8.97
CA PRO A 150 13.31 2.53 7.69
C PRO A 150 12.30 2.86 6.58
N VAL A 151 12.58 3.91 5.82
CA VAL A 151 11.77 4.36 4.69
C VAL A 151 12.65 4.46 3.46
N LYS A 152 12.15 3.98 2.32
CA LYS A 152 12.80 4.10 1.03
C LYS A 152 11.84 4.75 0.04
N ILE A 153 12.31 5.80 -0.63
CA ILE A 153 11.58 6.47 -1.69
C ILE A 153 12.16 6.01 -3.00
N VAL A 154 11.29 5.50 -3.87
CA VAL A 154 11.69 5.03 -5.19
C VAL A 154 10.89 5.72 -6.27
N VAL A 155 11.56 5.85 -7.40
CA VAL A 155 10.94 6.27 -8.63
C VAL A 155 10.35 5.04 -9.34
N THR A 156 9.14 5.16 -9.86
CA THR A 156 8.56 4.15 -10.76
C THR A 156 8.23 4.81 -12.09
N SER A 157 8.77 4.24 -13.17
CA SER A 157 8.16 4.36 -14.47
C SER A 157 6.89 3.51 -14.46
N ASP A 158 5.88 3.92 -15.20
CA ASP A 158 4.58 3.25 -15.30
C ASP A 158 4.69 1.82 -15.89
N ARG A 159 5.91 1.40 -16.23
CA ARG A 159 6.31 0.04 -16.61
C ARG A 159 6.45 -0.81 -15.35
N THR A 160 5.35 -1.39 -14.87
CA THR A 160 5.45 -2.54 -13.96
C THR A 160 6.29 -3.62 -14.65
N PRO A 161 7.47 -4.02 -14.13
CA PRO A 161 8.13 -5.20 -14.64
C PRO A 161 7.24 -6.40 -14.33
N GLU A 162 6.78 -7.09 -15.36
CA GLU A 162 6.16 -8.41 -15.21
C GLU A 162 7.19 -9.34 -14.56
N ILE A 163 7.11 -9.54 -13.25
CA ILE A 163 7.88 -10.58 -12.57
C ILE A 163 7.21 -11.92 -12.96
N ASN A 164 7.69 -12.49 -14.07
CA ASN A 164 7.33 -13.82 -14.50
C ASN A 164 8.01 -14.85 -13.57
N ILE A 165 7.43 -15.05 -12.39
CA ILE A 165 7.82 -16.18 -11.53
C ILE A 165 7.31 -17.43 -12.25
N PRO A 166 8.19 -18.38 -12.64
CA PRO A 166 7.74 -19.64 -13.21
C PRO A 166 6.79 -20.33 -12.23
N VAL A 167 5.54 -20.52 -12.67
CA VAL A 167 4.54 -21.31 -11.95
C VAL A 167 4.91 -22.78 -12.12
N THR A 168 5.93 -23.23 -11.40
CA THR A 168 6.20 -24.65 -11.24
C THR A 168 5.87 -25.05 -9.82
N LEU A 169 5.04 -26.09 -9.71
CA LEU A 169 4.51 -26.73 -8.51
C LEU A 169 3.22 -26.12 -7.94
N GLN A 170 2.20 -26.06 -8.80
CA GLN A 170 0.89 -26.57 -8.40
C GLN A 170 0.76 -27.98 -8.96
N THR A 171 0.84 -28.99 -8.10
CA THR A 171 0.18 -30.27 -8.31
C THR A 171 -0.67 -30.56 -7.08
N PRO A 172 -1.86 -31.18 -7.28
CA PRO A 172 -2.94 -31.25 -6.30
C PRO A 172 -2.58 -31.99 -5.01
#